data_AF-A0A642C806-F1
#
_entry.id   AF-A0A642C806-F1
#
_cell.length_a   1.000
_cell.length_b   1.000
_cell.length_c   1.000
_cell.angle_alpha   90.00
_cell.angle_beta   90.00
_cell.angle_gamma   90.00
#
_symmetry.space_group_name_H-M   'P 1'
#
loop_
_entity.id
_entity.type
_entity.pdbx_description
1 polymer ?
#
loop_
_entity_poly.entity_id
_entity_poly.type
_entity_poly.pdbx_seq_one_letter_code
_entity_poly.pdbx_strand_id
1 'polypeptide(L)'
;MRQTAFFFLLLFIQTGVSAQTTDYRKQQNYKEWVHLAPKFNDAFFRTEEAQRIGDNVLLYQQVTGGWPKNIYMPAELTEQEYTKAWNAKGDVNQSTIDNNATTTEIQYLARLYQATQKEKYKEGVLKGIQYLLKAQYDNGGWPQFYPRPTG
;
A
#
# COMPACT_ATOMS: atom_id res chain seq x y z
N MET A 1 -18.99 43.16 50.36
CA MET A 1 -18.81 42.58 49.02
C MET A 1 -17.38 42.91 48.57
N ARG A 2 -16.37 42.12 48.96
CA ARG A 2 -15.74 41.06 48.14
C ARG A 2 -15.55 41.48 46.68
N GLN A 3 -14.31 41.71 46.25
CA GLN A 3 -13.64 40.96 45.16
C GLN A 3 -12.14 41.30 45.17
N THR A 4 -11.35 40.37 45.71
CA THR A 4 -9.90 40.29 45.55
C THR A 4 -9.61 39.71 44.17
N ALA A 5 -8.94 40.47 43.30
CA ALA A 5 -8.50 40.01 41.99
C ALA A 5 -7.30 39.06 42.14
N PHE A 6 -7.49 37.78 41.82
CA PHE A 6 -6.42 36.80 41.68
C PHE A 6 -5.77 36.97 40.29
N PHE A 7 -4.53 37.45 40.26
CA PHE A 7 -3.67 37.34 39.07
C PHE A 7 -3.09 35.93 39.02
N PHE A 8 -3.72 35.03 38.24
CA PHE A 8 -3.11 33.77 37.86
C PHE A 8 -2.19 33.98 36.66
N LEU A 9 -0.89 33.90 36.94
CA LEU A 9 0.20 33.82 35.98
C LEU A 9 0.03 32.55 35.13
N LEU A 10 -0.42 32.69 33.88
CA LEU A 10 -0.46 31.61 32.91
C LEU A 10 0.97 31.32 32.44
N LEU A 11 1.62 30.36 33.10
CA LEU A 11 2.82 29.69 32.60
C LEU A 11 2.42 28.89 31.34
N PHE A 12 2.75 29.40 30.16
CA PHE A 12 2.80 28.57 28.95
C PHE A 12 4.03 27.66 29.06
N ILE A 13 3.83 26.44 29.55
CA ILE A 13 4.79 25.35 29.38
C ILE A 13 4.67 24.91 27.92
N GLN A 14 5.55 25.40 27.05
CA GLN A 14 5.79 24.78 25.76
C GLN A 14 6.43 23.41 26.01
N THR A 15 5.61 22.35 26.05
CA THR A 15 6.13 21.00 25.86
C THR A 15 6.46 20.84 24.38
N GLY A 16 7.75 20.98 24.07
CA GLY A 16 8.29 20.53 22.80
C GLY A 16 8.13 19.02 22.69
N VAL A 17 7.01 18.57 22.11
CA VAL A 17 6.92 17.21 21.60
C VAL A 17 7.83 17.16 20.38
N SER A 18 9.05 16.68 20.59
CA SER A 18 9.89 16.19 19.48
C SER A 18 9.22 14.94 18.93
N ALA A 19 8.21 15.13 18.06
CA ALA A 19 7.74 14.07 17.21
C ALA A 19 8.92 13.68 16.32
N GLN A 20 9.55 12.57 16.64
CA GLN A 20 10.54 11.95 15.76
C GLN A 20 9.74 11.50 14.54
N THR A 21 9.60 12.37 13.54
CA THR A 21 8.93 12.06 12.28
C THR A 21 9.64 10.86 11.68
N THR A 22 9.04 9.68 11.85
CA THR A 22 9.55 8.46 11.24
C THR A 22 9.47 8.68 9.74
N ASP A 23 10.61 8.52 9.06
CA ASP A 23 10.66 8.66 7.60
C ASP A 23 9.84 7.54 6.97
N TYR A 24 8.63 7.89 6.48
CA TYR A 24 7.69 6.95 5.88
C TYR A 24 8.22 6.33 4.58
N ARG A 25 9.25 6.92 3.97
CA ARG A 25 9.89 6.38 2.78
C ARG A 25 10.88 5.27 3.10
N LYS A 26 11.21 5.04 4.37
CA LYS A 26 11.96 3.86 4.77
C LYS A 26 11.03 2.67 4.95
N GLN A 27 11.59 1.47 4.91
CA GLN A 27 10.83 0.25 5.18
C GLN A 27 10.13 0.32 6.54
N GLN A 28 8.82 0.08 6.54
CA GLN A 28 7.98 0.01 7.74
C GLN A 28 7.27 -1.35 7.82
N ASN A 29 6.45 -1.50 8.86
CA ASN A 29 5.54 -2.64 8.96
C ASN A 29 4.52 -2.61 7.82
N TYR A 30 4.29 -3.75 7.16
CA TYR A 30 3.31 -3.85 6.07
C TYR A 30 1.89 -3.44 6.46
N LYS A 31 1.52 -3.57 7.74
CA LYS A 31 0.19 -3.18 8.22
C LYS A 31 -0.09 -1.69 7.99
N GLU A 32 0.96 -0.87 7.97
CA GLU A 32 0.84 0.54 7.62
C GLU A 32 0.36 0.73 6.17
N TRP A 33 0.84 -0.10 5.24
CA TRP A 33 0.40 -0.01 3.83
C TRP A 33 -1.09 -0.28 3.67
N VAL A 34 -1.58 -1.39 4.24
CA VAL A 34 -3.01 -1.77 4.12
C VAL A 34 -3.94 -0.78 4.81
N HIS A 35 -3.47 -0.10 5.86
CA HIS A 35 -4.23 0.95 6.53
C HIS A 35 -4.15 2.32 5.83
N LEU A 36 -3.03 2.63 5.20
CA LEU A 36 -2.75 3.93 4.60
C LEU A 36 -3.35 4.04 3.19
N ALA A 37 -3.16 3.02 2.34
CA ALA A 37 -3.55 3.06 0.93
C ALA A 37 -5.03 3.44 0.71
N PRO A 38 -6.00 2.90 1.47
CA PRO A 38 -7.41 3.28 1.32
C PRO A 38 -7.72 4.72 1.78
N LYS A 39 -6.92 5.29 2.69
CA LYS A 39 -7.16 6.60 3.31
C LYS A 39 -6.63 7.78 2.50
N PHE A 40 -5.82 7.55 1.48
CA PHE A 40 -5.38 8.63 0.60
C PHE A 40 -6.59 9.29 -0.08
N ASN A 41 -6.58 10.62 -0.17
CA ASN A 41 -7.60 11.37 -0.88
C ASN A 41 -7.26 11.49 -2.37
N ASP A 42 -8.20 11.98 -3.18
CA ASP A 42 -8.01 12.05 -4.64
C ASP A 42 -6.96 13.07 -5.08
N ALA A 43 -6.64 14.06 -4.25
CA ALA A 43 -5.56 15.01 -4.54
C ALA A 43 -4.20 14.30 -4.49
N PHE A 44 -4.00 13.38 -3.55
CA PHE A 44 -2.77 12.61 -3.43
C PHE A 44 -2.43 11.83 -4.70
N PHE A 45 -3.42 11.20 -5.36
CA PHE A 45 -3.19 10.40 -6.56
C PHE A 45 -2.72 11.21 -7.79
N ARG A 46 -2.74 12.54 -7.72
CA ARG A 46 -2.19 13.42 -8.76
C ARG A 46 -0.70 13.75 -8.56
N THR A 47 -0.10 13.30 -7.46
CA THR A 47 1.29 13.61 -7.10
C THR A 47 2.29 12.65 -7.73
N GLU A 48 3.55 13.08 -7.85
CA GLU A 48 4.66 12.19 -8.23
C GLU A 48 4.91 11.10 -7.19
N GLU A 49 4.68 11.41 -5.90
CA GLU A 49 4.82 10.44 -4.81
C GLU A 49 3.85 9.27 -4.99
N ALA A 50 2.58 9.54 -5.34
CA ALA A 50 1.62 8.47 -5.61
C ALA A 50 2.04 7.61 -6.81
N GLN A 51 2.65 8.21 -7.82
CA GLN A 51 3.19 7.47 -8.97
C GLN A 51 4.39 6.61 -8.59
N ARG A 52 5.32 7.12 -7.77
CA ARG A 52 6.46 6.36 -7.25
C ARG A 52 6.01 5.14 -6.45
N ILE A 53 5.03 5.31 -5.56
CA ILE A 53 4.43 4.18 -4.83
C ILE A 53 3.73 3.22 -5.80
N GLY A 54 2.98 3.73 -6.78
CA GLY A 54 2.33 2.90 -7.81
C GLY A 54 3.32 2.08 -8.64
N ASP A 55 4.50 2.63 -8.91
CA ASP A 55 5.57 1.94 -9.63
C ASP A 55 6.16 0.80 -8.79
N ASN A 56 6.29 0.99 -7.47
CA ASN A 56 6.58 -0.12 -6.55
C ASN A 56 5.47 -1.15 -6.53
N VAL A 57 4.20 -0.74 -6.48
CA VAL A 57 3.07 -1.67 -6.52
C VAL A 57 3.15 -2.54 -7.79
N LEU A 58 3.41 -1.96 -8.96
CA LEU A 58 3.61 -2.72 -10.20
C LEU A 58 4.86 -3.62 -10.16
N LEU A 59 5.96 -3.17 -9.54
CA LEU A 59 7.18 -3.97 -9.38
C LEU A 59 6.90 -5.27 -8.62
N TYR A 60 6.08 -5.24 -7.57
CA TYR A 60 5.74 -6.42 -6.77
C TYR A 60 4.64 -7.31 -7.37
N GLN A 61 3.97 -6.90 -8.46
CA GLN A 61 2.98 -7.75 -9.12
C GLN A 61 3.65 -8.99 -9.72
N GLN A 62 3.17 -10.17 -9.37
CA GLN A 62 3.67 -11.45 -9.88
C GLN A 62 3.17 -11.70 -11.32
N VAL A 63 3.81 -12.60 -12.06
CA VAL A 63 3.37 -12.98 -13.43
C VAL A 63 1.96 -13.56 -13.49
N THR A 64 1.45 -14.07 -12.37
CA THR A 64 0.05 -14.53 -12.21
C THR A 64 -0.96 -13.38 -12.28
N GLY A 65 -0.52 -12.14 -12.02
CA GLY A 65 -1.35 -10.96 -11.82
C GLY A 65 -1.63 -10.62 -10.35
N GLY A 66 -1.38 -11.54 -9.41
CA GLY A 66 -1.56 -11.32 -7.97
C GLY A 66 -0.33 -10.71 -7.29
N TRP A 67 -0.43 -10.47 -5.98
CA TRP A 67 0.64 -9.88 -5.18
C TRP A 67 1.06 -10.73 -3.97
N PRO A 68 2.34 -10.64 -3.55
CA PRO A 68 2.77 -11.12 -2.25
C PRO A 68 2.14 -10.32 -1.11
N LYS A 69 1.88 -10.99 0.01
CA LYS A 69 1.53 -10.30 1.26
C LYS A 69 2.75 -9.70 1.95
N ASN A 70 2.47 -8.85 2.92
CA ASN A 70 3.44 -8.29 3.87
C ASN A 70 4.51 -7.38 3.24
N ILE A 71 4.16 -6.64 2.18
CA ILE A 71 5.03 -5.64 1.57
C ILE A 71 4.57 -4.23 1.96
N TYR A 72 5.53 -3.38 2.37
CA TYR A 72 5.29 -1.96 2.59
C TYR A 72 5.65 -1.18 1.31
N MET A 73 4.65 -1.01 0.44
CA MET A 73 4.83 -0.40 -0.89
C MET A 73 5.41 1.04 -0.89
N PRO A 74 5.20 1.88 0.14
CA PRO A 74 5.78 3.21 0.17
C PRO A 74 7.29 3.28 0.38
N ALA A 75 7.99 2.19 0.68
CA ALA A 75 9.45 2.25 0.83
C ALA A 75 10.15 2.72 -0.47
N GLU A 76 11.12 3.62 -0.37
CA GLU A 76 12.14 3.79 -1.41
C GLU A 76 13.09 2.59 -1.34
N LEU A 77 13.29 1.94 -2.49
CA LEU A 77 14.07 0.72 -2.58
C LEU A 77 15.51 1.05 -2.96
N THR A 78 16.44 0.37 -2.30
CA THR A 78 17.83 0.26 -2.80
C THR A 78 17.85 -0.54 -4.10
N GLU A 79 18.94 -0.41 -4.87
CA GLU A 79 19.12 -1.19 -6.11
C GLU A 79 19.05 -2.71 -5.86
N GLN A 80 19.57 -3.16 -4.72
CA GLN A 80 19.52 -4.56 -4.32
C GLN A 80 18.09 -5.03 -4.05
N GLU A 81 17.29 -4.22 -3.33
CA GLU A 81 15.88 -4.53 -3.04
C GLU A 81 15.03 -4.51 -4.31
N TYR A 82 15.26 -3.54 -5.19
CA TYR A 82 14.60 -3.47 -6.49
C TYR A 82 14.90 -4.73 -7.32
N THR A 83 16.18 -5.11 -7.44
CA THR A 83 16.61 -6.29 -8.19
C THR A 83 16.01 -7.58 -7.61
N LYS A 84 15.97 -7.68 -6.27
CA LYS A 84 15.31 -8.80 -5.59
C LYS A 84 13.82 -8.88 -5.92
N ALA A 85 13.10 -7.76 -5.84
CA ALA A 85 11.68 -7.70 -6.16
C ALA A 85 11.41 -8.04 -7.63
N TRP A 86 12.24 -7.52 -8.55
CA TRP A 86 12.17 -7.81 -9.98
C TRP A 86 12.33 -9.30 -10.29
N ASN A 87 13.37 -9.93 -9.73
CA ASN A 87 13.65 -11.35 -9.94
C ASN A 87 12.59 -12.26 -9.28
N ALA A 88 11.89 -11.78 -8.26
CA ALA A 88 10.84 -12.52 -7.57
C ALA A 88 9.50 -12.54 -8.32
N LYS A 89 9.33 -11.82 -9.44
CA LYS A 89 8.04 -11.76 -10.18
C LYS A 89 7.61 -13.11 -10.77
N GLY A 90 8.54 -14.05 -10.93
CA GLY A 90 8.26 -15.41 -11.38
C GLY A 90 7.87 -16.38 -10.27
N ASP A 91 7.92 -15.97 -9.00
CA ASP A 91 7.54 -16.81 -7.87
C ASP A 91 6.02 -16.80 -7.68
N VAL A 92 5.35 -17.53 -8.58
CA VAL A 92 3.89 -17.60 -8.67
C VAL A 92 3.21 -18.03 -7.36
N ASN A 93 3.93 -18.72 -6.48
CA ASN A 93 3.39 -19.22 -5.21
C ASN A 93 3.20 -18.12 -4.16
N GLN A 94 3.75 -16.93 -4.41
CA GLN A 94 3.63 -15.80 -3.49
C GLN A 94 2.32 -15.03 -3.67
N SER A 95 1.59 -15.23 -4.77
CA SER A 95 0.30 -14.56 -4.98
C SER A 95 -0.77 -15.02 -4.00
N THR A 96 -1.39 -14.07 -3.32
CA THR A 96 -2.35 -14.34 -2.26
C THR A 96 -3.37 -13.21 -2.09
N ILE A 97 -4.51 -13.54 -1.48
CA ILE A 97 -5.50 -12.56 -0.98
C ILE A 97 -5.44 -12.41 0.56
N ASP A 98 -4.48 -13.06 1.22
CA ASP A 98 -4.24 -12.93 2.65
C ASP A 98 -3.70 -11.55 3.02
N ASN A 99 -3.98 -11.07 4.24
CA ASN A 99 -3.57 -9.76 4.74
C ASN A 99 -3.88 -8.61 3.76
N ASN A 100 -5.03 -8.68 3.07
CA ASN A 100 -5.50 -7.71 2.09
C ASN A 100 -4.60 -7.55 0.85
N ALA A 101 -3.64 -8.45 0.65
CA ALA A 101 -2.83 -8.48 -0.57
C ALA A 101 -3.72 -8.70 -1.80
N THR A 102 -3.23 -8.28 -2.96
CA THR A 102 -3.92 -8.23 -4.24
C THR A 102 -5.06 -7.20 -4.28
N THR A 103 -5.98 -7.21 -3.32
CA THR A 103 -7.13 -6.29 -3.30
C THR A 103 -6.73 -4.84 -3.03
N THR A 104 -5.83 -4.60 -2.07
CA THR A 104 -5.32 -3.25 -1.75
C THR A 104 -4.58 -2.66 -2.96
N GLU A 105 -3.75 -3.47 -3.62
CA GLU A 105 -2.95 -3.07 -4.77
C GLU A 105 -3.83 -2.74 -5.99
N ILE A 106 -4.84 -3.56 -6.28
CA ILE A 106 -5.83 -3.30 -7.34
C ILE A 106 -6.51 -1.95 -7.10
N GLN A 107 -6.99 -1.71 -5.87
CA GLN A 107 -7.68 -0.45 -5.55
C GLN A 107 -6.76 0.77 -5.69
N TYR A 108 -5.53 0.66 -5.21
CA TYR A 108 -4.55 1.74 -5.32
C TYR A 108 -4.24 2.07 -6.78
N LEU A 109 -3.93 1.04 -7.59
CA LEU A 109 -3.62 1.22 -9.02
C LEU A 109 -4.84 1.74 -9.80
N ALA A 110 -6.06 1.35 -9.45
CA ALA A 110 -7.27 1.85 -10.10
C ALA A 110 -7.46 3.35 -9.87
N ARG A 111 -7.29 3.81 -8.62
CA ARG A 111 -7.36 5.25 -8.29
C ARG A 111 -6.23 6.04 -8.93
N LEU A 112 -5.03 5.47 -8.98
CA LEU A 112 -3.89 6.08 -9.64
C LEU A 112 -4.09 6.18 -11.16
N TYR A 113 -4.63 5.14 -11.80
CA TYR A 113 -5.01 5.19 -13.22
C TYR A 113 -6.07 6.26 -13.46
N GLN A 114 -7.11 6.34 -12.63
CA GLN A 114 -8.14 7.37 -12.76
C GLN A 114 -7.55 8.79 -12.73
N ALA A 115 -6.59 9.04 -11.83
CA ALA A 115 -5.95 10.35 -11.68
C ALA A 115 -4.92 10.68 -12.76
N THR A 116 -4.22 9.68 -13.31
CA THR A 116 -3.04 9.89 -14.17
C THR A 116 -3.24 9.48 -15.62
N GLN A 117 -4.24 8.63 -15.90
CA GLN A 117 -4.51 7.99 -17.20
C GLN A 117 -3.30 7.22 -17.79
N LYS A 118 -2.32 6.83 -16.96
CA LYS A 118 -1.16 6.05 -17.42
C LYS A 118 -1.55 4.58 -17.59
N GLU A 119 -1.44 4.08 -18.82
CA GLU A 119 -1.92 2.74 -19.21
C GLU A 119 -1.30 1.60 -18.39
N LYS A 120 -0.02 1.72 -17.99
CA LYS A 120 0.66 0.71 -17.15
C LYS A 120 -0.10 0.39 -15.85
N TYR A 121 -0.79 1.36 -15.26
CA TYR A 121 -1.56 1.15 -14.04
C TYR A 121 -2.88 0.42 -14.33
N LYS A 122 -3.55 0.76 -15.45
CA LYS A 122 -4.73 0.02 -15.92
C LYS A 122 -4.38 -1.43 -16.25
N GLU A 123 -3.26 -1.69 -16.92
CA GLU A 123 -2.79 -3.05 -17.18
C GLU A 123 -2.57 -3.84 -15.90
N GLY A 124 -1.95 -3.22 -14.88
CA GLY A 124 -1.76 -3.82 -13.57
C GLY A 124 -3.10 -4.18 -12.89
N VAL A 125 -4.08 -3.27 -12.92
CA VAL A 125 -5.44 -3.51 -12.42
C VAL A 125 -6.09 -4.68 -13.14
N LEU A 126 -6.07 -4.69 -14.47
CA LEU A 126 -6.70 -5.75 -15.26
C LEU A 126 -6.07 -7.12 -14.98
N LYS A 127 -4.74 -7.19 -14.86
CA LYS A 127 -4.04 -8.43 -14.47
C LYS A 127 -4.44 -8.89 -13.07
N GLY A 128 -4.59 -7.97 -12.11
CA GLY A 128 -5.06 -8.29 -10.76
C GLY A 128 -6.50 -8.82 -10.74
N ILE A 129 -7.41 -8.19 -11.49
CA ILE A 129 -8.80 -8.67 -11.62
C ILE A 129 -8.83 -10.04 -12.30
N GLN A 130 -8.07 -10.23 -13.37
CA GLN A 130 -7.96 -11.53 -14.04
C GLN A 130 -7.40 -12.61 -13.11
N TYR A 131 -6.44 -12.28 -12.25
CA TYR A 131 -5.95 -13.19 -11.22
C TYR A 131 -7.07 -13.64 -10.29
N LEU A 132 -7.89 -12.70 -9.78
CA LEU A 132 -9.03 -13.03 -8.92
C LEU A 132 -10.04 -13.91 -9.66
N LEU A 133 -10.39 -13.58 -10.91
CA LEU A 133 -11.33 -14.38 -11.70
C LEU A 133 -10.80 -15.80 -11.97
N LYS A 134 -9.50 -15.95 -12.24
CA LYS A 134 -8.87 -17.28 -12.44
C LYS A 134 -8.78 -18.10 -11.16
N ALA A 135 -8.68 -17.44 -10.01
CA ALA A 135 -8.60 -18.09 -8.72
C ALA A 135 -9.97 -18.54 -8.17
N GLN A 136 -11.08 -18.06 -8.74
CA GLN A 136 -12.42 -18.39 -8.27
C GLN A 136 -12.73 -19.87 -8.51
N TYR A 137 -13.23 -20.57 -7.49
CA TYR A 137 -13.76 -21.93 -7.62
C TYR A 137 -15.12 -21.94 -8.34
N ASP A 138 -15.51 -23.09 -8.90
CA ASP A 138 -16.81 -23.26 -9.58
C ASP A 138 -18.02 -22.94 -8.69
N ASN A 139 -17.88 -23.10 -7.36
CA ASN A 139 -18.91 -22.77 -6.39
C ASN A 139 -18.90 -21.30 -5.92
N GLY A 140 -18.06 -20.45 -6.53
CA GLY A 140 -17.95 -19.03 -6.24
C GLY A 140 -17.01 -18.65 -5.10
N GLY A 141 -16.40 -19.61 -4.41
CA GLY A 141 -15.40 -19.35 -3.37
C GLY A 141 -14.03 -18.93 -3.93
N TRP A 142 -13.13 -18.49 -3.04
CA TRP A 142 -11.73 -18.19 -3.39
C TRP A 142 -10.75 -18.89 -2.44
N PRO A 143 -9.61 -19.39 -2.96
CA PRO A 143 -8.50 -19.82 -2.13
C PRO A 143 -7.76 -18.63 -1.52
N GLN A 144 -7.08 -18.86 -0.40
CA GLN A 144 -6.15 -17.87 0.17
C GLN A 144 -4.94 -17.60 -0.76
N PHE A 145 -4.39 -18.63 -1.39
CA PHE A 145 -3.28 -18.57 -2.35
C PHE A 145 -3.69 -19.20 -3.68
N TYR A 146 -3.20 -18.65 -4.80
CA TYR A 146 -3.39 -19.22 -6.14
C TYR A 146 -2.14 -18.92 -6.98
N PRO A 147 -1.60 -19.88 -7.78
CA PRO A 147 -2.17 -21.17 -8.18
C PRO A 147 -1.89 -22.31 -7.20
N ARG A 148 -1.26 -22.04 -6.05
CA ARG A 148 -0.92 -23.08 -5.06
C ARG A 148 -2.19 -23.75 -4.52
N PRO A 149 -2.35 -25.09 -4.66
CA PRO A 149 -3.57 -25.79 -4.27
C PRO A 149 -3.62 -26.21 -2.79
N THR A 150 -2.56 -26.01 -2.00
CA THR A 150 -2.48 -26.52 -0.62
C THR A 150 -2.20 -25.44 0.41
N GLY A 151 -3.17 -25.24 1.30
CA GLY A 151 -2.97 -24.83 2.70
C GLY A 151 -2.95 -26.07 3.59
#